data_AF-A0A5Q4C3N3-F1
#
_entry.id   AF-A0A5Q4C3N3-F1
#
_cell.length_a   1.000
_cell.length_b   1.000
_cell.length_c   1.000
_cell.angle_alpha   90.00
_cell.angle_beta   90.00
_cell.angle_gamma   90.00
#
_symmetry.space_group_name_H-M   'P 1'
#
loop_
_entity.id
_entity.type
_entity.pdbx_description
1 polymer ?
#
loop_
_entity_poly.entity_id
_entity_poly.type
_entity_poly.pdbx_seq_one_letter_code
_entity_poly.pdbx_strand_id
1 'polypeptide(L)'
;MMADPETRFLEKLAVASTYPDTLLWQDEEASAIKERRDHYAETKMRIFDALLEQREPLAILDVGANHDSGPASGEVAGTKADGWLTNLTSEKAPASHRTRKCKLSLVRDVAGLRTKLSWPSPAESTTEHSGLVKDPPLRVILLERLWPTSMTLHVEEDVLLEILTYHQVPASFLSFLTSGSEAWSFASSIRFAGFVGRSTLRPLRRQPSLMGLGRSGTHVQVCLTLFSIREYPLHALPGESDPERTPRWETHSAVVYLHFDFVEGTAVWLLVSPRCYHPEKGKGTQNLLWNTLKGGLASDMSTLTCLDIHERFRVSLSCLLAVARWSIGMFSHHLQDTERRLSDLTKPYVYPFDNDDDMVDESWGSIHAQDLRRMAFLMESRHGGVLRAENNLRVLRRLLKFINDEVYGDLEVLEDRQADKIRVHVQDFAEKVTLVIEELEDLLDRALALDKLAKNREVYIQRLQAHHASQQTKTIAELTAEDSSAMKQLSFIALILLPVTVVSAVLSTDIVKFQDLASENEKKVSGSTSESA
;
A
#
# COMPACT_ATOMS: atom_id res chain seq x y z
N MET A 1 24.81 -43.68 -5.35
CA MET A 1 24.39 -42.95 -6.57
C MET A 1 23.81 -41.62 -6.13
N MET A 2 23.91 -40.55 -6.93
CA MET A 2 23.08 -39.37 -6.70
C MET A 2 21.66 -39.69 -7.20
N ALA A 3 20.63 -39.20 -6.50
CA ALA A 3 19.26 -39.26 -7.00
C ALA A 3 19.13 -38.40 -8.26
N ASP A 4 18.26 -38.84 -9.17
CA ASP A 4 17.93 -38.11 -10.39
C ASP A 4 17.28 -36.74 -10.06
N PRO A 5 17.50 -35.66 -10.85
CA PRO A 5 16.94 -34.35 -10.57
C PRO A 5 15.41 -34.30 -10.48
N GLU A 6 14.69 -35.08 -11.28
CA GLU A 6 13.22 -35.15 -11.25
C GLU A 6 12.73 -35.92 -10.02
N THR A 7 13.44 -36.99 -9.64
CA THR A 7 13.18 -37.70 -8.38
C THR A 7 13.36 -36.76 -7.18
N ARG A 8 14.47 -36.00 -7.14
CA ARG A 8 14.74 -35.01 -6.06
C ARG A 8 13.79 -33.81 -6.08
N PHE A 9 13.22 -33.47 -7.24
CA PHE A 9 12.15 -32.49 -7.35
C PHE A 9 10.85 -33.04 -6.74
N LEU A 10 10.43 -34.26 -7.10
CA LEU A 10 9.25 -34.93 -6.54
C LEU A 10 9.36 -35.14 -5.01
N GLU A 11 10.54 -35.49 -4.50
CA GLU A 11 10.83 -35.55 -3.05
C GLU A 11 10.52 -34.22 -2.34
N LYS A 12 11.03 -33.09 -2.87
CA LYS A 12 10.77 -31.75 -2.31
C LYS A 12 9.29 -31.35 -2.40
N LEU A 13 8.61 -31.79 -3.45
CA LEU A 13 7.20 -31.53 -3.70
C LEU A 13 6.30 -32.31 -2.74
N ALA A 14 6.64 -33.57 -2.40
CA ALA A 14 5.89 -34.37 -1.42
C ALA A 14 5.84 -33.74 -0.01
N VAL A 15 6.80 -32.87 0.32
CA VAL A 15 6.87 -32.10 1.57
C VAL A 15 6.68 -30.58 1.36
N ALA A 16 5.97 -30.16 0.30
CA ALA A 16 5.75 -28.75 -0.05
C ALA A 16 5.14 -27.89 1.08
N SER A 17 4.32 -28.46 1.97
CA SER A 17 3.78 -27.78 3.16
C SER A 17 4.83 -27.38 4.21
N THR A 18 6.08 -27.81 4.05
CA THR A 18 7.24 -27.35 4.86
C THR A 18 8.11 -26.30 4.14
N TYR A 19 7.68 -25.78 2.98
CA TYR A 19 8.33 -24.64 2.34
C TYR A 19 8.42 -23.44 3.31
N PRO A 20 9.55 -22.71 3.40
CA PRO A 20 10.68 -22.70 2.46
C PRO A 20 11.74 -23.80 2.68
N ASP A 21 11.61 -24.65 3.69
CA ASP A 21 12.70 -25.53 4.17
C ASP A 21 13.19 -26.53 3.11
N THR A 22 12.31 -26.91 2.18
CA THR A 22 12.56 -27.83 1.07
C THR A 22 13.26 -27.18 -0.13
N LEU A 23 13.18 -25.86 -0.28
CA LEU A 23 13.65 -25.09 -1.45
C LEU A 23 14.71 -24.04 -1.13
N LEU A 24 15.39 -24.19 -0.01
CA LEU A 24 16.63 -23.47 0.27
C LEU A 24 17.68 -23.81 -0.80
N TRP A 25 17.96 -22.84 -1.66
CA TRP A 25 19.06 -22.87 -2.63
C TRP A 25 20.37 -22.53 -1.92
N GLN A 26 21.48 -23.08 -2.40
CA GLN A 26 22.77 -23.08 -1.68
C GLN A 26 23.46 -21.70 -1.64
N ASP A 27 22.96 -20.72 -2.41
CA ASP A 27 23.59 -19.40 -2.60
C ASP A 27 23.09 -18.31 -1.62
N GLU A 28 22.12 -18.61 -0.74
CA GLU A 28 21.69 -17.66 0.30
C GLU A 28 22.25 -18.05 1.66
N GLU A 29 22.82 -17.08 2.39
CA GLU A 29 23.38 -17.33 3.71
C GLU A 29 22.31 -17.88 4.69
N ALA A 30 22.70 -18.85 5.52
CA ALA A 30 21.82 -19.44 6.53
C ALA A 30 21.26 -18.40 7.54
N SER A 31 21.99 -17.30 7.75
CA SER A 31 21.57 -16.10 8.48
C SER A 31 20.31 -15.47 7.87
N ALA A 32 20.38 -15.07 6.59
CA ALA A 32 19.29 -14.45 5.85
C ALA A 32 18.10 -15.39 5.63
N ILE A 33 18.37 -16.69 5.44
CA ILE A 33 17.34 -17.74 5.40
C ILE A 33 16.57 -17.79 6.73
N LYS A 34 17.29 -17.77 7.87
CA LYS A 34 16.64 -17.78 9.19
C LYS A 34 15.83 -16.52 9.43
N GLU A 35 16.38 -15.34 9.15
CA GLU A 35 15.67 -14.05 9.31
C GLU A 35 14.33 -14.04 8.56
N ARG A 36 14.28 -14.59 7.33
CA ARG A 36 13.03 -14.68 6.56
C ARG A 36 12.05 -15.74 7.08
N ARG A 37 12.54 -16.86 7.62
CA ARG A 37 11.69 -17.87 8.29
C ARG A 37 11.03 -17.29 9.53
N ASP A 38 11.83 -16.67 10.40
CA ASP A 38 11.37 -16.05 11.64
C ASP A 38 10.32 -14.96 11.31
N HIS A 39 10.63 -14.06 10.37
CA HIS A 39 9.70 -13.02 9.86
C HIS A 39 8.42 -13.60 9.24
N TYR A 40 8.50 -14.70 8.47
CA TYR A 40 7.31 -15.36 7.92
C TYR A 40 6.45 -15.99 9.02
N ALA A 41 7.07 -16.66 10.00
CA ALA A 41 6.35 -17.23 11.14
C ALA A 41 5.60 -16.17 11.97
N GLU A 42 6.21 -15.00 12.18
CA GLU A 42 5.57 -13.85 12.84
C GLU A 42 4.41 -13.23 12.04
N THR A 43 4.44 -13.33 10.70
CA THR A 43 3.50 -12.61 9.82
C THR A 43 2.45 -13.49 9.16
N LYS A 44 2.64 -14.81 9.04
CA LYS A 44 1.77 -15.69 8.24
C LYS A 44 0.31 -15.67 8.66
N MET A 45 0.03 -15.53 9.96
CA MET A 45 -1.34 -15.34 10.47
C MET A 45 -2.02 -14.16 9.76
N ARG A 46 -1.38 -13.00 9.64
CA ARG A 46 -1.91 -11.81 8.94
C ARG A 46 -2.12 -12.01 7.43
N ILE A 47 -1.41 -12.96 6.83
CA ILE A 47 -1.56 -13.33 5.40
C ILE A 47 -2.82 -14.19 5.18
N PHE A 48 -3.29 -14.92 6.21
CA PHE A 48 -4.36 -15.94 6.07
C PHE A 48 -5.56 -15.79 7.02
N ASP A 49 -5.51 -14.93 8.04
CA ASP A 49 -6.49 -14.83 9.15
C ASP A 49 -7.93 -14.42 8.76
N ALA A 50 -8.15 -13.85 7.57
CA ALA A 50 -9.49 -13.40 7.20
C ALA A 50 -10.39 -14.55 6.75
N LEU A 51 -11.48 -14.76 7.50
CA LEU A 51 -12.77 -15.30 7.06
C LEU A 51 -12.69 -16.40 6.00
N LEU A 52 -12.35 -17.62 6.44
CA LEU A 52 -12.38 -18.86 5.64
C LEU A 52 -13.65 -18.99 4.77
N GLU A 53 -14.80 -18.54 5.28
CA GLU A 53 -16.12 -18.59 4.63
C GLU A 53 -16.24 -17.74 3.35
N GLN A 54 -15.27 -16.86 3.03
CA GLN A 54 -15.31 -15.97 1.86
C GLN A 54 -14.15 -16.17 0.87
N ARG A 55 -13.34 -17.24 1.02
CA ARG A 55 -12.23 -17.53 0.09
C ARG A 55 -12.75 -17.91 -1.30
N GLU A 56 -12.50 -17.06 -2.30
CA GLU A 56 -12.77 -17.32 -3.71
C GLU A 56 -11.66 -18.16 -4.38
N PRO A 57 -11.94 -18.86 -5.49
CA PRO A 57 -10.96 -19.72 -6.15
C PRO A 57 -9.80 -18.93 -6.78
N LEU A 58 -8.59 -19.46 -6.59
CA LEU A 58 -7.38 -19.06 -7.30
C LEU A 58 -7.57 -19.22 -8.81
N ALA A 59 -7.23 -18.17 -9.57
CA ALA A 59 -7.25 -18.21 -11.03
C ALA A 59 -5.86 -18.49 -11.63
N ILE A 60 -5.76 -19.55 -12.42
CA ILE A 60 -4.57 -19.90 -13.23
C ILE A 60 -4.96 -19.82 -14.70
N LEU A 61 -4.15 -19.14 -15.52
CA LEU A 61 -4.32 -19.02 -16.96
C LEU A 61 -3.13 -19.61 -17.69
N ASP A 62 -3.36 -20.67 -18.47
CA ASP A 62 -2.35 -21.26 -19.35
C ASP A 62 -2.59 -20.77 -20.78
N VAL A 63 -1.59 -20.12 -21.38
CA VAL A 63 -1.63 -19.58 -22.75
C VAL A 63 -0.74 -20.44 -23.65
N GLY A 64 -1.31 -20.92 -24.75
CA GLY A 64 -0.59 -21.68 -25.76
C GLY A 64 -0.35 -23.17 -25.44
N ALA A 65 -1.11 -23.75 -24.51
CA ALA A 65 -1.13 -25.21 -24.33
C ALA A 65 -1.79 -25.90 -25.53
N ASN A 66 -1.21 -27.01 -26.01
CA ASN A 66 -1.87 -27.91 -26.96
C ASN A 66 -2.98 -28.71 -26.26
N HIS A 67 -3.99 -29.13 -27.01
CA HIS A 67 -5.28 -29.56 -26.45
C HIS A 67 -5.37 -31.05 -26.05
N ASP A 68 -4.35 -31.85 -26.34
CA ASP A 68 -4.51 -33.30 -26.57
C ASP A 68 -3.94 -34.22 -25.45
N SER A 69 -3.51 -33.67 -24.31
CA SER A 69 -2.93 -34.46 -23.21
C SER A 69 -3.55 -34.14 -21.84
N GLY A 70 -4.73 -34.70 -21.57
CA GLY A 70 -5.35 -34.72 -20.25
C GLY A 70 -6.83 -35.09 -20.33
N PRO A 71 -7.39 -35.82 -19.35
CA PRO A 71 -8.83 -36.12 -19.33
C PRO A 71 -9.63 -34.81 -19.23
N ALA A 72 -10.83 -34.80 -19.82
CA ALA A 72 -11.74 -33.68 -19.72
C ALA A 72 -12.25 -33.51 -18.28
N SER A 73 -11.53 -32.73 -17.48
CA SER A 73 -11.96 -32.26 -16.15
C SER A 73 -13.32 -31.59 -16.31
N GLY A 74 -14.37 -32.25 -15.82
CA GLY A 74 -15.75 -31.93 -16.18
C GLY A 74 -16.15 -30.49 -15.86
N GLU A 75 -16.99 -29.91 -16.72
CA GLU A 75 -17.67 -28.66 -16.39
C GLU A 75 -18.52 -28.88 -15.14
N VAL A 76 -18.15 -28.22 -14.03
CA VAL A 76 -18.95 -28.22 -12.80
C VAL A 76 -20.17 -27.34 -13.03
N ALA A 77 -21.20 -27.95 -13.61
CA ALA A 77 -22.52 -27.37 -13.81
C ALA A 77 -23.20 -27.09 -12.46
N GLY A 78 -22.83 -25.97 -11.82
CA GLY A 78 -23.27 -25.68 -10.44
C GLY A 78 -22.94 -24.30 -9.88
N THR A 79 -22.13 -23.46 -10.54
CA THR A 79 -21.91 -22.06 -10.15
C THR A 79 -22.01 -21.11 -11.33
N LYS A 80 -22.85 -20.08 -11.21
CA LYS A 80 -22.82 -18.94 -12.13
C LYS A 80 -21.50 -18.20 -11.95
N ALA A 81 -20.57 -18.40 -12.89
CA ALA A 81 -19.47 -17.46 -13.06
C ALA A 81 -20.05 -16.16 -13.64
N ASP A 82 -20.16 -15.11 -12.83
CA ASP A 82 -20.59 -13.80 -13.30
C ASP A 82 -19.68 -13.34 -14.45
N GLY A 83 -20.30 -12.82 -15.52
CA GLY A 83 -19.73 -12.73 -16.88
C GLY A 83 -18.59 -11.73 -17.09
N TRP A 84 -17.47 -11.93 -16.40
CA TRP A 84 -16.31 -11.02 -16.36
C TRP A 84 -15.08 -11.59 -17.08
N LEU A 85 -14.83 -12.89 -16.87
CA LEU A 85 -13.75 -13.65 -17.51
C LEU A 85 -14.11 -14.04 -18.96
N THR A 86 -15.41 -14.00 -19.29
CA THR A 86 -15.97 -14.21 -20.64
C THR A 86 -15.56 -13.13 -21.66
N ASN A 87 -14.92 -12.03 -21.24
CA ASN A 87 -14.41 -11.03 -22.18
C ASN A 87 -13.15 -11.49 -22.94
N LEU A 88 -12.53 -12.62 -22.55
CA LEU A 88 -11.56 -13.36 -23.37
C LEU A 88 -12.22 -14.39 -24.32
N THR A 89 -13.54 -14.58 -24.25
CA THR A 89 -14.29 -15.56 -25.07
C THR A 89 -15.34 -14.94 -25.99
N SER A 90 -15.42 -13.60 -26.07
CA SER A 90 -16.45 -12.83 -26.79
C SER A 90 -16.87 -13.42 -28.14
N GLU A 91 -18.15 -13.67 -28.33
CA GLU A 91 -18.66 -14.51 -29.42
C GLU A 91 -18.91 -13.76 -30.74
N LYS A 92 -18.71 -12.43 -30.77
CA LYS A 92 -19.01 -11.56 -31.91
C LYS A 92 -17.85 -11.37 -32.89
N ALA A 93 -17.16 -12.46 -33.26
CA ALA A 93 -16.14 -12.49 -34.30
C ALA A 93 -16.49 -13.50 -35.41
N PRO A 94 -16.26 -13.19 -36.70
CA PRO A 94 -16.58 -14.09 -37.81
C PRO A 94 -15.77 -15.39 -37.77
N ALA A 95 -16.32 -16.45 -38.36
CA ALA A 95 -15.90 -17.84 -38.12
C ALA A 95 -14.47 -18.19 -38.57
N SER A 96 -13.81 -17.38 -39.38
CA SER A 96 -12.48 -17.65 -39.96
C SER A 96 -11.29 -17.52 -39.00
N HIS A 97 -11.47 -16.91 -37.81
CA HIS A 97 -10.36 -16.64 -36.86
C HIS A 97 -10.57 -17.24 -35.45
N ARG A 98 -11.26 -18.39 -35.34
CA ARG A 98 -11.49 -19.07 -34.04
C ARG A 98 -10.28 -19.92 -33.58
N THR A 99 -9.18 -19.27 -33.19
CA THR A 99 -8.06 -19.90 -32.45
C THR A 99 -8.07 -19.47 -30.98
N ARG A 100 -9.02 -19.98 -30.18
CA ARG A 100 -9.02 -19.81 -28.70
C ARG A 100 -7.85 -20.61 -28.11
N LYS A 101 -6.81 -19.93 -27.61
CA LYS A 101 -5.55 -20.55 -27.08
C LYS A 101 -5.25 -20.22 -25.60
N CYS A 102 -6.25 -19.88 -24.79
CA CYS A 102 -6.07 -19.62 -23.36
C CYS A 102 -7.02 -20.52 -22.54
N LYS A 103 -6.46 -21.34 -21.66
CA LYS A 103 -7.18 -22.21 -20.71
C LYS A 103 -7.13 -21.58 -19.32
N LEU A 104 -8.22 -20.92 -18.94
CA LEU A 104 -8.49 -20.56 -17.55
C LEU A 104 -8.71 -21.85 -16.72
N SER A 105 -8.34 -21.82 -15.44
CA SER A 105 -8.65 -22.86 -14.47
C SER A 105 -8.82 -22.22 -13.10
N LEU A 106 -9.85 -22.65 -12.36
CA LEU A 106 -10.21 -22.14 -11.04
C LEU A 106 -9.94 -23.23 -10.00
N VAL A 107 -9.07 -22.95 -9.04
CA VAL A 107 -8.58 -23.90 -8.03
C VAL A 107 -9.02 -23.42 -6.64
N ARG A 108 -9.53 -24.32 -5.80
CA ARG A 108 -9.95 -24.00 -4.42
C ARG A 108 -9.04 -24.61 -3.37
N ASP A 109 -8.48 -25.76 -3.67
CA ASP A 109 -7.79 -26.65 -2.74
C ASP A 109 -6.55 -27.29 -3.39
N VAL A 110 -5.76 -27.98 -2.57
CA VAL A 110 -4.56 -28.70 -3.01
C VAL A 110 -4.90 -29.83 -4.00
N ALA A 111 -6.03 -30.51 -3.84
CA ALA A 111 -6.45 -31.56 -4.77
C ALA A 111 -6.76 -31.01 -6.18
N GLY A 112 -7.48 -29.89 -6.26
CA GLY A 112 -7.70 -29.16 -7.52
C GLY A 112 -6.40 -28.62 -8.13
N LEU A 113 -5.45 -28.16 -7.31
CA LEU A 113 -4.13 -27.71 -7.77
C LEU A 113 -3.33 -28.86 -8.41
N ARG A 114 -3.21 -30.00 -7.72
CA ARG A 114 -2.51 -31.19 -8.23
C ARG A 114 -3.13 -31.72 -9.52
N THR A 115 -4.47 -31.80 -9.55
CA THR A 115 -5.23 -32.17 -10.75
C THR A 115 -4.95 -31.21 -11.92
N LYS A 116 -4.87 -29.90 -11.64
CA LYS A 116 -4.57 -28.87 -12.64
C LYS A 116 -3.12 -28.94 -13.16
N LEU A 117 -2.17 -29.31 -12.31
CA LEU A 117 -0.74 -29.41 -12.65
C LEU A 117 -0.32 -30.82 -13.13
N SER A 118 -1.26 -31.77 -13.25
CA SER A 118 -1.00 -33.19 -13.58
C SER A 118 0.00 -33.87 -12.63
N TRP A 119 -0.09 -33.53 -11.35
CA TRP A 119 0.79 -34.02 -10.28
C TRP A 119 0.29 -35.39 -9.75
N PRO A 120 1.14 -36.45 -9.70
CA PRO A 120 0.80 -37.76 -9.10
C PRO A 120 0.82 -37.72 -7.56
N SER A 121 -0.16 -38.33 -6.89
CA SER A 121 -0.30 -38.20 -5.43
C SER A 121 0.96 -38.67 -4.68
N PRO A 122 1.39 -38.04 -3.57
CA PRO A 122 2.57 -38.49 -2.82
C PRO A 122 2.43 -39.88 -2.17
N ALA A 123 1.25 -40.51 -2.25
CA ALA A 123 1.04 -41.91 -1.90
C ALA A 123 1.17 -42.90 -3.08
N GLU A 124 1.25 -42.40 -4.31
CA GLU A 124 1.26 -43.17 -5.57
C GLU A 124 2.66 -43.21 -6.21
N SER A 125 3.68 -42.61 -5.59
CA SER A 125 5.02 -42.41 -6.17
C SER A 125 5.91 -43.67 -6.20
N THR A 126 5.33 -44.83 -6.55
CA THR A 126 6.05 -46.10 -6.70
C THR A 126 6.55 -46.30 -8.14
N THR A 127 7.79 -45.89 -8.38
CA THR A 127 8.75 -46.49 -9.32
C THR A 127 8.50 -46.47 -10.83
N GLU A 128 7.36 -46.01 -11.36
CA GLU A 128 7.18 -45.83 -12.82
C GLU A 128 7.00 -44.34 -13.21
N HIS A 129 7.57 -43.95 -14.35
CA HIS A 129 7.59 -42.55 -14.82
C HIS A 129 6.21 -42.11 -15.34
N SER A 130 5.37 -41.55 -14.46
CA SER A 130 4.01 -41.12 -14.80
C SER A 130 3.70 -39.66 -14.46
N GLY A 131 3.03 -38.96 -15.38
CA GLY A 131 2.14 -37.84 -15.07
C GLY A 131 2.62 -36.43 -15.39
N LEU A 132 3.92 -36.11 -15.23
CA LEU A 132 4.40 -34.73 -15.40
C LEU A 132 4.14 -34.20 -16.83
N VAL A 133 3.43 -33.07 -16.91
CA VAL A 133 3.10 -32.38 -18.17
C VAL A 133 3.99 -31.14 -18.30
N LYS A 134 4.57 -30.94 -19.49
CA LYS A 134 5.38 -29.76 -19.79
C LYS A 134 4.62 -28.46 -19.48
N ASP A 135 5.31 -27.50 -18.87
CA ASP A 135 4.73 -26.18 -18.62
C ASP A 135 4.39 -25.48 -19.95
N PRO A 136 3.27 -24.72 -19.99
CA PRO A 136 2.84 -24.03 -21.20
C PRO A 136 3.81 -22.89 -21.58
N PRO A 137 3.78 -22.42 -22.84
CA PRO A 137 4.57 -21.25 -23.27
C PRO A 137 4.40 -20.02 -22.36
N LEU A 138 3.23 -19.83 -21.76
CA LEU A 138 3.02 -18.92 -20.64
C LEU A 138 1.98 -19.47 -19.65
N ARG A 139 2.29 -19.41 -18.35
CA ARG A 139 1.35 -19.55 -17.22
C ARG A 139 1.27 -18.25 -16.41
N VAL A 140 0.06 -17.81 -16.08
CA VAL A 140 -0.19 -16.67 -15.19
C VAL A 140 -1.03 -17.14 -14.01
N ILE A 141 -0.58 -16.88 -12.79
CA ILE A 141 -1.24 -17.21 -11.53
C ILE A 141 -1.64 -15.90 -10.84
N LEU A 142 -2.93 -15.72 -10.59
CA LEU A 142 -3.48 -14.51 -9.98
C LEU A 142 -3.70 -14.73 -8.49
N LEU A 143 -2.88 -14.07 -7.67
CA LEU A 143 -3.01 -14.06 -6.21
C LEU A 143 -3.70 -12.75 -5.80
N GLU A 144 -4.88 -12.83 -5.21
CA GLU A 144 -5.69 -11.65 -4.93
C GLU A 144 -5.59 -11.23 -3.46
N ARG A 145 -5.31 -9.94 -3.21
CA ARG A 145 -5.36 -9.33 -1.86
C ARG A 145 -6.79 -8.85 -1.56
N LEU A 146 -7.24 -9.06 -0.33
CA LEU A 146 -8.60 -8.68 0.11
C LEU A 146 -8.85 -7.16 0.03
N TRP A 147 -7.83 -6.34 0.32
CA TRP A 147 -7.87 -4.87 0.24
C TRP A 147 -6.60 -4.33 -0.45
N PRO A 148 -6.61 -3.09 -1.00
CA PRO A 148 -5.47 -2.46 -1.69
C PRO A 148 -4.12 -2.54 -0.97
N THR A 149 -4.20 -2.42 0.36
CA THR A 149 -3.13 -2.31 1.35
C THR A 149 -3.13 -3.48 2.35
N SER A 150 -3.90 -4.55 2.13
CA SER A 150 -3.89 -5.71 3.03
C SER A 150 -2.70 -6.64 2.75
N MET A 151 -2.22 -7.34 3.79
CA MET A 151 -1.33 -8.50 3.63
C MET A 151 -2.10 -9.77 3.25
N THR A 152 -3.41 -9.81 3.49
CA THR A 152 -4.23 -11.02 3.47
C THR A 152 -4.63 -11.44 2.04
N LEU A 153 -4.46 -12.72 1.73
CA LEU A 153 -4.66 -13.29 0.40
C LEU A 153 -5.92 -14.16 0.31
N HIS A 154 -6.54 -14.19 -0.87
CA HIS A 154 -7.61 -15.12 -1.25
C HIS A 154 -7.01 -16.48 -1.68
N VAL A 155 -6.20 -17.09 -0.81
CA VAL A 155 -5.60 -18.42 -1.02
C VAL A 155 -5.30 -19.07 0.32
N GLU A 156 -5.26 -20.41 0.36
CA GLU A 156 -4.88 -21.15 1.55
C GLU A 156 -3.36 -21.23 1.69
N GLU A 157 -2.85 -21.44 2.91
CA GLU A 157 -1.41 -21.55 3.16
C GLU A 157 -0.80 -22.71 2.37
N ASP A 158 -1.34 -23.93 2.49
CA ASP A 158 -0.85 -25.11 1.76
C ASP A 158 -0.91 -24.94 0.24
N VAL A 159 -1.98 -24.33 -0.29
CA VAL A 159 -2.14 -24.07 -1.73
C VAL A 159 -1.07 -23.09 -2.22
N LEU A 160 -0.75 -22.03 -1.45
CA LEU A 160 0.34 -21.11 -1.79
C LEU A 160 1.69 -21.82 -1.72
N LEU A 161 2.00 -22.53 -0.63
CA LEU A 161 3.27 -23.21 -0.43
C LEU A 161 3.53 -24.26 -1.53
N GLU A 162 2.49 -24.95 -1.98
CA GLU A 162 2.60 -25.91 -3.09
C GLU A 162 2.81 -25.24 -4.46
N ILE A 163 2.18 -24.09 -4.73
CA ILE A 163 2.46 -23.28 -5.94
C ILE A 163 3.92 -22.82 -5.95
N LEU A 164 4.39 -22.25 -4.83
CA LEU A 164 5.76 -21.78 -4.69
C LEU A 164 6.76 -22.92 -4.85
N THR A 165 6.41 -24.11 -4.35
CA THR A 165 7.26 -25.31 -4.45
C THR A 165 7.29 -25.87 -5.86
N TYR A 166 6.14 -26.07 -6.49
CA TYR A 166 6.05 -26.58 -7.87
C TYR A 166 6.76 -25.66 -8.87
N HIS A 167 6.65 -24.34 -8.72
CA HIS A 167 7.28 -23.35 -9.60
C HIS A 167 8.69 -22.91 -9.14
N GLN A 168 9.29 -23.61 -8.17
CA GLN A 168 10.67 -23.41 -7.69
C GLN A 168 10.96 -21.95 -7.28
N VAL A 169 9.94 -21.26 -6.79
CA VAL A 169 9.98 -19.82 -6.47
C VAL A 169 10.92 -19.58 -5.29
N PRO A 170 11.80 -18.56 -5.32
CA PRO A 170 12.69 -18.25 -4.20
C PRO A 170 11.95 -17.92 -2.91
N ALA A 171 12.49 -18.37 -1.77
CA ALA A 171 11.98 -18.09 -0.43
C ALA A 171 11.88 -16.58 -0.11
N SER A 172 12.61 -15.72 -0.82
CA SER A 172 12.44 -14.26 -0.75
C SER A 172 11.03 -13.78 -1.13
N PHE A 173 10.29 -14.53 -1.97
CA PHE A 173 8.92 -14.19 -2.39
C PHE A 173 7.98 -13.98 -1.20
N LEU A 174 8.09 -14.80 -0.14
CA LEU A 174 7.30 -14.67 1.08
C LEU A 174 7.50 -13.31 1.76
N SER A 175 8.73 -12.79 1.79
CA SER A 175 9.01 -11.46 2.33
C SER A 175 8.29 -10.36 1.55
N PHE A 176 8.23 -10.46 0.21
CA PHE A 176 7.49 -9.49 -0.61
C PHE A 176 5.98 -9.56 -0.38
N LEU A 177 5.40 -10.74 -0.12
CA LEU A 177 3.98 -10.88 0.25
C LEU A 177 3.64 -10.12 1.53
N THR A 178 4.51 -10.18 2.54
CA THR A 178 4.36 -9.40 3.79
C THR A 178 4.57 -7.89 3.60
N SER A 179 5.03 -7.46 2.43
CA SER A 179 5.33 -6.06 2.15
C SER A 179 4.11 -5.31 1.56
N GLY A 180 4.11 -3.98 1.72
CA GLY A 180 3.08 -3.09 1.19
C GLY A 180 1.77 -3.03 1.98
N SER A 181 1.81 -3.22 3.30
CA SER A 181 0.65 -2.98 4.18
C SER A 181 0.35 -1.49 4.41
N GLU A 182 -0.73 -1.18 5.14
CA GLU A 182 -0.95 0.18 5.68
C GLU A 182 0.13 0.58 6.68
N ALA A 183 0.49 -0.34 7.58
CA ALA A 183 1.61 -0.22 8.52
C ALA A 183 3.00 -0.38 7.86
N TRP A 184 3.10 -0.17 6.53
CA TRP A 184 4.38 -0.16 5.82
C TRP A 184 5.15 1.11 6.18
N SER A 185 6.28 0.95 6.87
CA SER A 185 7.27 2.01 7.03
C SER A 185 8.50 1.72 6.17
N PHE A 186 9.10 2.77 5.61
CA PHE A 186 10.34 2.67 4.85
C PHE A 186 11.46 1.98 5.66
N ALA A 187 11.54 2.26 6.97
CA ALA A 187 12.55 1.70 7.86
C ALA A 187 12.36 0.20 8.12
N SER A 188 11.15 -0.26 8.43
CA SER A 188 10.90 -1.69 8.71
C SER A 188 10.86 -2.56 7.44
N SER A 189 10.46 -2.00 6.30
CA SER A 189 10.29 -2.77 5.06
C SER A 189 11.48 -2.69 4.09
N ILE A 190 12.55 -1.96 4.42
CA ILE A 190 13.66 -1.70 3.47
C ILE A 190 14.32 -2.97 2.89
N ARG A 191 14.28 -4.07 3.66
CA ARG A 191 14.77 -5.43 3.35
C ARG A 191 13.76 -6.32 2.60
N PHE A 192 12.46 -6.02 2.72
CA PHE A 192 11.37 -6.94 2.37
C PHE A 192 10.44 -6.41 1.27
N ALA A 193 10.31 -5.09 1.09
CA ALA A 193 9.86 -4.47 -0.16
C ALA A 193 11.08 -4.16 -1.03
N GLY A 194 11.02 -4.40 -2.34
CA GLY A 194 12.14 -4.10 -3.22
C GLY A 194 12.19 -4.89 -4.52
N PHE A 195 13.40 -5.34 -4.86
CA PHE A 195 13.75 -6.06 -6.08
C PHE A 195 14.78 -7.15 -5.75
N VAL A 196 14.56 -8.36 -6.30
CA VAL A 196 15.53 -9.45 -6.41
C VAL A 196 15.47 -10.00 -7.84
N GLY A 197 16.59 -9.94 -8.56
CA GLY A 197 16.80 -10.64 -9.83
C GLY A 197 17.75 -11.81 -9.63
N ARG A 198 17.66 -12.85 -10.48
CA ARG A 198 18.63 -13.94 -10.55
C ARG A 198 18.82 -14.38 -12.01
N SER A 199 20.06 -14.45 -12.47
CA SER A 199 20.44 -15.05 -13.76
C SER A 199 21.12 -16.41 -13.54
N THR A 200 20.65 -17.43 -14.25
CA THR A 200 21.29 -18.76 -14.34
C THR A 200 21.86 -19.03 -15.73
N LEU A 201 21.98 -18.00 -16.57
CA LEU A 201 22.40 -18.12 -17.98
C LEU A 201 23.85 -18.63 -18.12
N ARG A 202 24.77 -18.14 -17.27
CA ARG A 202 26.16 -18.62 -17.19
C ARG A 202 26.21 -20.11 -16.81
N PRO A 203 26.99 -20.95 -17.51
CA PRO A 203 27.09 -22.39 -17.22
C PRO A 203 27.31 -22.77 -15.75
N LEU A 204 28.14 -22.00 -15.03
CA LEU A 204 28.45 -22.23 -13.61
C LEU A 204 27.27 -21.97 -12.66
N ARG A 205 26.21 -21.29 -13.11
CA ARG A 205 24.99 -20.97 -12.34
C ARG A 205 23.75 -21.74 -12.81
N ARG A 206 23.87 -22.62 -13.82
CA ARG A 206 22.72 -23.36 -14.37
C ARG A 206 22.16 -24.33 -13.32
N GLN A 207 20.83 -24.36 -13.21
CA GLN A 207 20.15 -25.35 -12.37
C GLN A 207 20.03 -26.69 -13.11
N PRO A 208 19.78 -27.81 -12.40
CA PRO A 208 19.45 -29.08 -13.04
C PRO A 208 18.20 -28.95 -13.94
N SER A 209 18.25 -29.55 -15.12
CA SER A 209 17.09 -29.63 -16.02
C SER A 209 16.01 -30.55 -15.42
N LEU A 210 14.74 -30.19 -15.65
CA LEU A 210 13.55 -31.00 -15.38
C LEU A 210 12.83 -31.19 -16.72
N MET A 211 13.18 -32.26 -17.42
CA MET A 211 12.79 -32.54 -18.81
C MET A 211 11.29 -32.83 -18.92
N GLY A 212 10.72 -33.55 -17.95
CA GLY A 212 9.28 -33.83 -17.85
C GLY A 212 8.42 -32.57 -17.70
N LEU A 213 8.98 -31.48 -17.16
CA LEU A 213 8.32 -30.17 -17.06
C LEU A 213 8.70 -29.19 -18.18
N GLY A 214 9.69 -29.50 -19.02
CA GLY A 214 10.20 -28.53 -20.01
C GLY A 214 10.85 -27.32 -19.36
N ARG A 215 11.71 -27.54 -18.35
CA ARG A 215 12.53 -26.51 -17.71
C ARG A 215 14.01 -26.89 -17.86
N SER A 216 14.77 -26.12 -18.61
CA SER A 216 16.18 -26.40 -18.95
C SER A 216 17.16 -26.09 -17.83
N GLY A 217 16.70 -25.38 -16.78
CA GLY A 217 17.56 -24.81 -15.74
C GLY A 217 18.36 -23.57 -16.19
N THR A 218 18.20 -23.13 -17.44
CA THR A 218 18.87 -21.94 -18.03
C THR A 218 17.83 -20.82 -18.20
N HIS A 219 17.67 -20.03 -17.15
CA HIS A 219 16.53 -19.13 -16.98
C HIS A 219 16.89 -17.83 -16.21
N VAL A 220 15.97 -16.85 -16.29
CA VAL A 220 16.00 -15.64 -15.47
C VAL A 220 14.79 -15.64 -14.53
N GLN A 221 15.01 -15.23 -13.28
CA GLN A 221 13.96 -14.93 -12.31
C GLN A 221 13.99 -13.46 -11.92
N VAL A 222 12.82 -12.84 -11.79
CA VAL A 222 12.63 -11.49 -11.28
C VAL A 222 11.52 -11.50 -10.24
N CYS A 223 11.77 -10.94 -9.06
CA CYS A 223 10.78 -10.70 -8.02
C CYS A 223 10.84 -9.24 -7.59
N LEU A 224 9.71 -8.54 -7.61
CA LEU A 224 9.62 -7.12 -7.29
C LEU A 224 8.32 -6.72 -6.59
N THR A 225 8.33 -5.58 -5.92
CA THR A 225 7.13 -4.94 -5.37
C THR A 225 7.06 -3.48 -5.76
N LEU A 226 5.93 -3.10 -6.35
CA LEU A 226 5.62 -1.73 -6.75
C LEU A 226 4.28 -1.29 -6.16
N PHE A 227 4.13 0.02 -6.00
CA PHE A 227 2.92 0.68 -5.56
C PHE A 227 2.29 1.49 -6.70
N SER A 228 0.99 1.71 -6.65
CA SER A 228 0.24 2.53 -7.61
C SER A 228 -0.83 3.31 -6.86
N ILE A 229 -0.80 4.64 -6.94
CA ILE A 229 -1.82 5.51 -6.35
C ILE A 229 -3.00 5.60 -7.31
N ARG A 230 -4.24 5.46 -6.81
CA ARG A 230 -5.47 5.49 -7.62
C ARG A 230 -6.58 6.24 -6.91
N GLU A 231 -7.53 6.72 -7.68
CA GLU A 231 -8.73 7.35 -7.15
C GLU A 231 -9.71 6.29 -6.62
N TYR A 232 -10.22 6.51 -5.41
CA TYR A 232 -11.25 5.67 -4.83
C TYR A 232 -12.59 5.90 -5.54
N PRO A 233 -13.31 4.86 -6.00
CA PRO A 233 -14.58 5.05 -6.67
C PRO A 233 -15.63 5.53 -5.68
N LEU A 234 -16.24 6.70 -5.92
CA LEU A 234 -17.25 7.26 -5.01
C LEU A 234 -18.48 6.34 -4.84
N HIS A 235 -18.79 5.51 -5.83
CA HIS A 235 -19.85 4.48 -5.78
C HIS A 235 -19.41 3.16 -5.12
N ALA A 236 -18.17 3.06 -4.64
CA ALA A 236 -17.66 1.93 -3.87
C ALA A 236 -17.60 2.21 -2.35
N LEU A 237 -17.87 3.45 -1.91
CA LEU A 237 -17.98 3.76 -0.48
C LEU A 237 -19.02 2.84 0.19
N PRO A 238 -18.74 2.34 1.41
CA PRO A 238 -19.79 1.84 2.30
C PRO A 238 -20.84 2.94 2.51
N GLY A 239 -22.13 2.59 2.52
CA GLY A 239 -23.22 3.57 2.58
C GLY A 239 -23.30 4.41 3.86
N GLU A 240 -22.49 4.09 4.88
CA GLU A 240 -22.34 4.83 6.14
C GLU A 240 -21.07 5.69 6.18
N SER A 241 -20.22 5.62 5.15
CA SER A 241 -18.96 6.36 5.08
C SER A 241 -19.16 7.78 4.55
N ASP A 242 -18.74 8.76 5.35
CA ASP A 242 -18.73 10.18 5.00
C ASP A 242 -17.76 10.45 3.82
N PRO A 243 -18.24 10.97 2.68
CA PRO A 243 -17.39 11.26 1.52
C PRO A 243 -16.31 12.32 1.75
N GLU A 244 -16.48 13.24 2.71
CA GLU A 244 -15.46 14.25 3.05
C GLU A 244 -14.32 13.67 3.89
N ARG A 245 -14.58 12.54 4.58
CA ARG A 245 -13.65 11.88 5.50
C ARG A 245 -13.02 10.62 4.91
N THR A 246 -13.60 10.08 3.84
CA THR A 246 -13.05 8.92 3.11
C THR A 246 -11.88 9.37 2.22
N PRO A 247 -10.74 8.66 2.20
CA PRO A 247 -9.61 9.06 1.37
C PRO A 247 -9.93 8.91 -0.12
N ARG A 248 -9.98 10.04 -0.85
CA ARG A 248 -10.11 10.09 -2.32
C ARG A 248 -9.02 9.29 -3.04
N TRP A 249 -7.85 9.13 -2.43
CA TRP A 249 -6.68 8.47 -3.02
C TRP A 249 -6.26 7.27 -2.19
N GLU A 250 -6.26 6.10 -2.83
CA GLU A 250 -5.75 4.85 -2.24
C GLU A 250 -4.40 4.47 -2.83
N THR A 251 -3.62 3.73 -2.02
CA THR A 251 -2.45 3.00 -2.51
C THR A 251 -2.84 1.56 -2.81
N HIS A 252 -2.57 1.09 -4.03
CA HIS A 252 -2.56 -0.34 -4.33
C HIS A 252 -1.13 -0.86 -4.31
N SER A 253 -0.92 -1.98 -3.63
CA SER A 253 0.33 -2.75 -3.71
C SER A 253 0.25 -3.81 -4.82
N ALA A 254 1.37 -4.09 -5.47
CA ALA A 254 1.52 -5.25 -6.34
C ALA A 254 2.88 -5.94 -6.12
N VAL A 255 2.86 -7.26 -5.95
CA VAL A 255 4.06 -8.11 -5.96
C VAL A 255 4.03 -8.92 -7.24
N VAL A 256 5.15 -8.96 -7.96
CA VAL A 256 5.29 -9.67 -9.22
C VAL A 256 6.49 -10.59 -9.14
N TYR A 257 6.27 -11.86 -9.45
CA TYR A 257 7.34 -12.80 -9.79
C TYR A 257 7.21 -13.23 -11.25
N LEU A 258 8.33 -13.25 -11.96
CA LEU A 258 8.53 -13.75 -13.31
C LEU A 258 9.63 -14.82 -13.28
N HIS A 259 9.40 -15.93 -13.97
CA HIS A 259 10.40 -16.89 -14.42
C HIS A 259 10.34 -16.97 -15.96
N PHE A 260 11.48 -16.92 -16.65
CA PHE A 260 11.57 -17.17 -18.10
C PHE A 260 12.71 -18.13 -18.44
N ASP A 261 12.39 -19.25 -19.08
CA ASP A 261 13.37 -20.24 -19.57
C ASP A 261 13.84 -19.90 -20.99
N PHE A 262 15.15 -19.77 -21.20
CA PHE A 262 15.72 -19.33 -22.48
C PHE A 262 15.94 -20.45 -23.51
N VAL A 263 15.67 -21.72 -23.15
CA VAL A 263 15.81 -22.87 -24.06
C VAL A 263 14.45 -23.39 -24.50
N GLU A 264 13.50 -23.54 -23.57
CA GLU A 264 12.14 -24.01 -23.88
C GLU A 264 11.19 -22.83 -24.22
N GLY A 265 11.57 -21.59 -23.91
CA GLY A 265 10.76 -20.40 -24.17
C GLY A 265 9.44 -20.42 -23.41
N THR A 266 9.48 -20.86 -22.15
CA THR A 266 8.34 -20.98 -21.23
C THR A 266 8.43 -19.88 -20.15
N ALA A 267 7.29 -19.29 -19.82
CA ALA A 267 7.17 -18.20 -18.85
C ALA A 267 6.18 -18.53 -17.73
N VAL A 268 6.52 -18.22 -16.47
CA VAL A 268 5.61 -18.32 -15.34
C VAL A 268 5.54 -16.98 -14.62
N TRP A 269 4.33 -16.49 -14.39
CA TRP A 269 4.05 -15.25 -13.69
C TRP A 269 3.17 -15.48 -12.46
N LEU A 270 3.59 -14.98 -11.30
CA LEU A 270 2.73 -14.83 -10.12
C LEU A 270 2.44 -13.34 -9.96
N LEU A 271 1.16 -12.96 -10.10
CA LEU A 271 0.70 -11.58 -10.00
C LEU A 271 -0.11 -11.40 -8.72
N VAL A 272 0.50 -10.82 -7.69
CA VAL A 272 -0.16 -10.51 -6.42
C VAL A 272 -0.69 -9.09 -6.48
N SER A 273 -2.00 -8.89 -6.42
CA SER A 273 -2.62 -7.57 -6.51
C SER A 273 -4.01 -7.57 -5.85
N PRO A 274 -4.49 -6.45 -5.30
CA PRO A 274 -5.90 -6.31 -4.95
C PRO A 274 -6.80 -6.43 -6.19
N ARG A 275 -8.10 -6.59 -5.99
CA ARG A 275 -9.08 -6.52 -7.09
C ARG A 275 -9.27 -5.09 -7.59
N CYS A 276 -9.52 -4.91 -8.89
CA CYS A 276 -10.03 -3.64 -9.43
C CYS A 276 -11.54 -3.53 -9.20
N TYR A 277 -11.98 -2.40 -8.65
CA TYR A 277 -13.39 -2.02 -8.50
C TYR A 277 -14.16 -2.05 -9.84
N HIS A 278 -15.43 -2.48 -9.83
CA HIS A 278 -16.30 -2.37 -11.02
C HIS A 278 -16.77 -0.93 -11.21
N PRO A 279 -16.71 -0.34 -12.42
CA PRO A 279 -17.13 1.04 -12.67
C PRO A 279 -18.61 1.32 -12.35
N GLU A 280 -19.47 0.30 -12.37
CA GLU A 280 -20.92 0.46 -12.10
C GLU A 280 -21.40 -0.19 -10.79
N LYS A 281 -20.60 -1.08 -10.16
CA LYS A 281 -21.07 -2.00 -9.09
C LYS A 281 -20.30 -1.91 -7.79
N GLY A 282 -19.28 -1.05 -7.71
CA GLY A 282 -18.43 -0.87 -6.53
C GLY A 282 -17.48 -2.04 -6.30
N LYS A 283 -18.03 -3.23 -5.98
CA LYS A 283 -17.28 -4.48 -5.73
C LYS A 283 -16.24 -4.75 -6.83
N GLY A 284 -15.11 -5.36 -6.43
CA GLY A 284 -14.01 -5.72 -7.34
C GLY A 284 -14.12 -7.14 -7.91
N THR A 285 -13.60 -7.34 -9.13
CA THR A 285 -13.90 -8.54 -9.98
C THR A 285 -12.64 -9.35 -10.35
N GLN A 286 -11.48 -8.70 -10.46
CA GLN A 286 -10.27 -9.22 -11.10
C GLN A 286 -9.06 -8.53 -10.49
N ASN A 287 -7.97 -9.27 -10.29
CA ASN A 287 -6.63 -8.77 -10.02
C ASN A 287 -6.32 -7.51 -10.85
N LEU A 288 -6.12 -6.38 -10.16
CA LEU A 288 -6.02 -5.03 -10.73
C LEU A 288 -4.86 -4.91 -11.72
N LEU A 289 -3.73 -5.54 -11.41
CA LEU A 289 -2.59 -5.59 -12.30
C LEU A 289 -2.91 -6.39 -13.58
N TRP A 290 -3.47 -7.59 -13.46
CA TRP A 290 -3.89 -8.39 -14.63
C TRP A 290 -4.90 -7.67 -15.53
N ASN A 291 -5.86 -6.94 -14.94
CA ASN A 291 -6.81 -6.13 -15.69
C ASN A 291 -6.12 -5.08 -16.58
N THR A 292 -4.96 -4.57 -16.15
CA THR A 292 -4.11 -3.66 -16.93
C THR A 292 -3.30 -4.41 -17.99
N LEU A 293 -2.60 -5.49 -17.60
CA LEU A 293 -1.68 -6.23 -18.48
C LEU A 293 -2.41 -6.87 -19.68
N LYS A 294 -3.56 -7.52 -19.44
CA LYS A 294 -4.29 -8.29 -20.47
C LYS A 294 -4.67 -7.44 -21.70
N GLY A 295 -4.89 -6.13 -21.52
CA GLY A 295 -5.35 -5.23 -22.58
C GLY A 295 -4.26 -4.96 -23.62
N GLY A 296 -3.03 -4.72 -23.17
CA GLY A 296 -1.88 -4.48 -24.05
C GLY A 296 -1.29 -5.75 -24.68
N LEU A 297 -1.66 -6.94 -24.19
CA LEU A 297 -1.10 -8.22 -24.63
C LEU A 297 -2.07 -9.13 -25.41
N ALA A 298 -3.34 -8.75 -25.58
CA ALA A 298 -4.35 -9.62 -26.20
C ALA A 298 -3.96 -10.13 -27.61
N SER A 299 -3.23 -9.33 -28.39
CA SER A 299 -2.63 -9.74 -29.67
C SER A 299 -1.61 -10.86 -29.48
N ASP A 300 -0.59 -10.60 -28.69
CA ASP A 300 0.62 -11.41 -28.56
C ASP A 300 0.34 -12.74 -27.86
N MET A 301 -0.63 -12.77 -26.93
CA MET A 301 -1.12 -14.02 -26.32
C MET A 301 -1.77 -14.97 -27.35
N SER A 302 -2.40 -14.45 -28.41
CA SER A 302 -3.08 -15.28 -29.43
C SER A 302 -2.09 -15.98 -30.38
N THR A 303 -0.92 -15.37 -30.59
CA THR A 303 0.14 -15.87 -31.48
C THR A 303 1.24 -16.62 -30.72
N LEU A 304 1.30 -16.55 -29.39
CA LEU A 304 2.42 -16.96 -28.54
C LEU A 304 3.01 -18.36 -28.81
N THR A 305 2.20 -19.35 -29.20
CA THR A 305 2.67 -20.69 -29.62
C THR A 305 3.57 -20.68 -30.86
N CYS A 306 3.35 -19.72 -31.75
CA CYS A 306 4.00 -19.55 -33.04
C CYS A 306 5.12 -18.50 -33.00
N LEU A 307 5.41 -17.95 -31.81
CA LEU A 307 6.50 -17.01 -31.58
C LEU A 307 7.79 -17.77 -31.27
N ASP A 308 8.89 -17.32 -31.87
CA ASP A 308 10.27 -17.67 -31.51
C ASP A 308 10.58 -17.31 -30.04
N ILE A 309 11.59 -17.94 -29.44
CA ILE A 309 11.96 -17.75 -28.03
C ILE A 309 12.24 -16.26 -27.73
N HIS A 310 12.95 -15.55 -28.62
CA HIS A 310 13.22 -14.12 -28.46
C HIS A 310 11.95 -13.26 -28.44
N GLU A 311 10.91 -13.63 -29.21
CA GLU A 311 9.62 -12.93 -29.19
C GLU A 311 8.84 -13.22 -27.91
N ARG A 312 8.86 -14.45 -27.41
CA ARG A 312 8.26 -14.77 -26.10
C ARG A 312 8.95 -14.02 -24.95
N PHE A 313 10.27 -13.79 -25.08
CA PHE A 313 10.99 -12.95 -24.14
C PHE A 313 10.62 -11.46 -24.28
N ARG A 314 10.50 -10.92 -25.51
CA ARG A 314 9.96 -9.57 -25.75
C ARG A 314 8.58 -9.39 -25.13
N VAL A 315 7.70 -10.38 -25.25
CA VAL A 315 6.36 -10.36 -24.61
C VAL A 315 6.48 -10.29 -23.08
N SER A 316 7.43 -11.03 -22.50
CA SER A 316 7.70 -10.99 -21.05
C SER A 316 8.30 -9.66 -20.57
N LEU A 317 9.20 -9.06 -21.35
CA LEU A 317 9.69 -7.69 -21.11
C LEU A 317 8.57 -6.65 -21.27
N SER A 318 7.66 -6.85 -22.23
CA SER A 318 6.50 -5.98 -22.45
C SER A 318 5.53 -6.03 -21.25
N CYS A 319 5.34 -7.20 -20.63
CA CYS A 319 4.67 -7.31 -19.33
C CYS A 319 5.40 -6.52 -18.24
N LEU A 320 6.71 -6.68 -18.07
CA LEU A 320 7.48 -5.93 -17.05
C LEU A 320 7.39 -4.42 -17.25
N LEU A 321 7.38 -3.94 -18.50
CA LEU A 321 7.23 -2.52 -18.81
C LEU A 321 5.82 -2.01 -18.49
N ALA A 322 4.79 -2.81 -18.75
CA ALA A 322 3.42 -2.48 -18.34
C ALA A 322 3.24 -2.51 -16.80
N VAL A 323 3.95 -3.40 -16.09
CA VAL A 323 4.07 -3.40 -14.62
C VAL A 323 4.76 -2.12 -14.12
N ALA A 324 5.85 -1.69 -14.76
CA ALA A 324 6.55 -0.45 -14.42
C ALA A 324 5.64 0.78 -14.62
N ARG A 325 4.98 0.90 -15.78
CA ARG A 325 4.03 1.98 -16.10
C ARG A 325 2.82 2.00 -15.16
N TRP A 326 2.31 0.82 -14.76
CA TRP A 326 1.24 0.71 -13.76
C TRP A 326 1.61 1.36 -12.42
N SER A 327 2.91 1.43 -12.08
CA SER A 327 3.39 1.99 -10.81
C SER A 327 3.40 3.53 -10.73
N ILE A 328 3.33 4.23 -11.87
CA ILE A 328 3.06 5.68 -11.90
C ILE A 328 1.64 5.96 -11.41
N GLY A 329 0.68 5.14 -11.89
CA GLY A 329 -0.73 5.23 -11.50
C GLY A 329 -1.32 6.61 -11.79
N MET A 330 -1.98 7.18 -10.79
CA MET A 330 -2.60 8.51 -10.81
C MET A 330 -1.80 9.55 -9.98
N PHE A 331 -0.49 9.32 -9.72
CA PHE A 331 0.27 10.13 -8.77
C PHE A 331 0.28 11.63 -9.11
N SER A 332 0.35 12.00 -10.39
CA SER A 332 0.24 13.40 -10.83
C SER A 332 -1.10 14.07 -10.46
N HIS A 333 -2.20 13.31 -10.54
CA HIS A 333 -3.53 13.79 -10.14
C HIS A 333 -3.68 13.88 -8.61
N HIS A 334 -3.09 12.94 -7.87
CA HIS A 334 -3.03 13.00 -6.40
C HIS A 334 -2.24 14.24 -5.92
N LEU A 335 -1.10 14.54 -6.55
CA LEU A 335 -0.34 15.76 -6.27
C LEU A 335 -1.15 17.01 -6.63
N GLN A 336 -1.84 17.02 -7.77
CA GLN A 336 -2.69 18.16 -8.19
C GLN A 336 -3.90 18.39 -7.27
N ASP A 337 -4.56 17.33 -6.81
CA ASP A 337 -5.66 17.40 -5.83
C ASP A 337 -5.16 17.90 -4.46
N THR A 338 -3.99 17.42 -4.03
CA THR A 338 -3.35 17.88 -2.78
C THR A 338 -2.92 19.35 -2.88
N GLU A 339 -2.31 19.75 -3.99
CA GLU A 339 -1.90 21.13 -4.29
C GLU A 339 -3.09 22.09 -4.31
N ARG A 340 -4.17 21.71 -5.01
CA ARG A 340 -5.43 22.45 -5.04
C ARG A 340 -6.03 22.59 -3.64
N ARG A 341 -6.25 21.47 -2.93
CA ARG A 341 -6.86 21.47 -1.59
C ARG A 341 -6.02 22.24 -0.58
N LEU A 342 -4.68 22.19 -0.68
CA LEU A 342 -3.78 23.04 0.10
C LEU A 342 -3.95 24.52 -0.25
N SER A 343 -4.12 24.88 -1.52
CA SER A 343 -4.35 26.27 -1.93
C SER A 343 -5.71 26.79 -1.46
N ASP A 344 -6.79 26.04 -1.71
CA ASP A 344 -8.14 26.40 -1.28
C ASP A 344 -8.21 26.59 0.25
N LEU A 345 -7.54 25.72 1.02
CA LEU A 345 -7.43 25.78 2.48
C LEU A 345 -6.57 26.93 3.02
N THR A 346 -5.67 27.49 2.21
CA THR A 346 -4.71 28.52 2.66
C THR A 346 -4.87 29.89 1.99
N LYS A 347 -5.68 30.00 0.93
CA LYS A 347 -5.97 31.29 0.28
C LYS A 347 -6.47 32.37 1.26
N PRO A 348 -7.42 32.09 2.19
CA PRO A 348 -7.92 33.11 3.12
C PRO A 348 -6.85 33.71 4.04
N TYR A 349 -5.76 32.97 4.26
CA TYR A 349 -4.65 33.41 5.11
C TYR A 349 -3.54 34.08 4.28
N VAL A 350 -3.24 33.59 3.08
CA VAL A 350 -2.07 34.00 2.28
C VAL A 350 -2.35 35.14 1.30
N TYR A 351 -3.58 35.25 0.79
CA TYR A 351 -3.97 36.25 -0.21
C TYR A 351 -5.24 37.01 0.21
N PRO A 352 -5.16 37.95 1.17
CA PRO A 352 -6.30 38.73 1.64
C PRO A 352 -6.73 39.87 0.70
N PHE A 353 -6.09 40.03 -0.47
CA PHE A 353 -6.28 41.16 -1.39
C PHE A 353 -6.58 40.70 -2.83
N ASP A 354 -7.67 39.95 -2.99
CA ASP A 354 -8.20 39.48 -4.29
C ASP A 354 -9.66 39.97 -4.48
N ASN A 355 -9.86 41.30 -4.48
CA ASN A 355 -10.95 42.07 -5.16
C ASN A 355 -10.87 43.56 -4.75
N ASP A 356 -11.50 44.45 -5.53
CA ASP A 356 -11.32 45.91 -5.47
C ASP A 356 -12.19 46.67 -4.44
N ASP A 357 -11.70 47.85 -4.05
CA ASP A 357 -12.33 48.99 -3.33
C ASP A 357 -13.05 48.80 -1.97
N ASP A 358 -13.72 47.68 -1.68
CA ASP A 358 -14.53 47.54 -0.46
C ASP A 358 -13.68 47.20 0.79
N MET A 359 -13.13 48.25 1.42
CA MET A 359 -12.50 48.26 2.74
C MET A 359 -13.50 48.02 3.89
N VAL A 360 -14.25 46.92 3.82
CA VAL A 360 -14.96 46.38 5.00
C VAL A 360 -13.90 45.74 5.91
N ASP A 361 -13.89 46.10 7.19
CA ASP A 361 -13.07 45.45 8.23
C ASP A 361 -13.67 44.07 8.61
N GLU A 362 -13.94 43.27 7.57
CA GLU A 362 -14.63 41.98 7.68
C GLU A 362 -13.65 40.97 8.25
N SER A 363 -13.86 40.66 9.53
CA SER A 363 -12.87 40.05 10.42
C SER A 363 -12.04 38.95 9.76
N TRP A 364 -10.71 39.15 9.72
CA TRP A 364 -9.70 38.14 9.40
C TRP A 364 -10.14 36.76 9.87
N GLY A 365 -10.52 35.90 8.92
CA GLY A 365 -11.16 34.61 9.21
C GLY A 365 -10.38 33.86 10.27
N SER A 366 -10.96 33.73 11.47
CA SER A 366 -10.18 33.37 12.66
C SER A 366 -9.54 32.01 12.46
N ILE A 367 -8.20 31.94 12.58
CA ILE A 367 -7.42 30.82 12.02
C ILE A 367 -7.79 29.51 12.70
N HIS A 368 -8.64 28.72 12.04
CA HIS A 368 -9.28 27.57 12.64
C HIS A 368 -8.27 26.46 12.90
N ALA A 369 -8.23 25.96 14.14
CA ALA A 369 -7.41 24.80 14.50
C ALA A 369 -7.78 23.52 13.68
N GLN A 370 -8.98 23.48 13.10
CA GLN A 370 -9.40 22.45 12.16
C GLN A 370 -8.65 22.51 10.81
N ASP A 371 -8.28 23.70 10.34
CA ASP A 371 -7.61 23.86 9.06
C ASP A 371 -6.13 23.48 9.14
N LEU A 372 -5.45 23.78 10.26
CA LEU A 372 -4.12 23.24 10.52
C LEU A 372 -4.13 21.71 10.60
N ARG A 373 -5.18 21.09 11.16
CA ARG A 373 -5.34 19.62 11.17
C ARG A 373 -5.59 19.05 9.76
N ARG A 374 -6.45 19.71 8.96
CA ARG A 374 -6.67 19.36 7.54
C ARG A 374 -5.39 19.46 6.72
N MET A 375 -4.59 20.50 6.95
CA MET A 375 -3.31 20.72 6.28
C MET A 375 -2.27 19.66 6.66
N ALA A 376 -2.16 19.31 7.95
CA ALA A 376 -1.31 18.22 8.41
C ALA A 376 -1.70 16.88 7.76
N PHE A 377 -2.99 16.55 7.73
CA PHE A 377 -3.52 15.33 7.09
C PHE A 377 -3.23 15.28 5.58
N LEU A 378 -3.40 16.40 4.85
CA LEU A 378 -3.02 16.50 3.43
C LEU A 378 -1.53 16.21 3.21
N MET A 379 -0.66 16.71 4.10
CA MET A 379 0.78 16.49 3.99
C MET A 379 1.22 15.09 4.40
N GLU A 380 0.59 14.49 5.42
CA GLU A 380 0.81 13.09 5.81
C GLU A 380 0.40 12.12 4.69
N SER A 381 -0.81 12.31 4.12
CA SER A 381 -1.31 11.52 2.98
C SER A 381 -0.35 11.57 1.79
N ARG A 382 0.09 12.77 1.40
CA ARG A 382 1.02 12.99 0.28
C ARG A 382 2.43 12.47 0.59
N HIS A 383 2.93 12.61 1.81
CA HIS A 383 4.21 12.01 2.22
C HIS A 383 4.18 10.47 2.12
N GLY A 384 3.05 9.85 2.51
CA GLY A 384 2.81 8.42 2.30
C GLY A 384 2.79 8.00 0.81
N GLY A 385 2.45 8.92 -0.10
CA GLY A 385 2.62 8.72 -1.55
C GLY A 385 4.07 8.81 -2.00
N VAL A 386 4.79 9.84 -1.55
CA VAL A 386 6.22 10.07 -1.87
C VAL A 386 7.09 8.87 -1.50
N LEU A 387 7.02 8.37 -0.26
CA LEU A 387 7.83 7.21 0.18
C LEU A 387 7.64 5.95 -0.68
N ARG A 388 6.47 5.83 -1.32
CA ARG A 388 6.11 4.69 -2.20
C ARG A 388 6.61 4.90 -3.62
N ALA A 389 6.56 6.13 -4.14
CA ALA A 389 7.21 6.51 -5.39
C ALA A 389 8.75 6.39 -5.30
N GLU A 390 9.36 6.78 -4.18
CA GLU A 390 10.79 6.55 -3.88
C GLU A 390 11.14 5.05 -3.87
N ASN A 391 10.29 4.20 -3.29
CA ASN A 391 10.47 2.75 -3.38
C ASN A 391 10.37 2.25 -4.84
N ASN A 392 9.36 2.71 -5.60
CA ASN A 392 9.21 2.34 -7.01
C ASN A 392 10.47 2.71 -7.81
N LEU A 393 10.98 3.92 -7.61
CA LEU A 393 12.22 4.41 -8.21
C LEU A 393 13.43 3.52 -7.86
N ARG A 394 13.57 3.15 -6.59
CA ARG A 394 14.61 2.21 -6.12
C ARG A 394 14.50 0.83 -6.77
N VAL A 395 13.26 0.35 -6.98
CA VAL A 395 12.98 -0.95 -7.59
C VAL A 395 13.27 -0.96 -9.08
N LEU A 396 12.81 0.07 -9.80
CA LEU A 396 13.04 0.19 -11.25
C LEU A 396 14.51 0.42 -11.60
N ARG A 397 15.23 1.27 -10.84
CA ARG A 397 16.69 1.43 -10.99
C ARG A 397 17.45 0.11 -10.73
N ARG A 398 16.99 -0.73 -9.80
CA ARG A 398 17.57 -2.09 -9.56
C ARG A 398 17.21 -3.09 -10.66
N LEU A 399 15.99 -3.04 -11.20
CA LEU A 399 15.56 -3.84 -12.34
C LEU A 399 16.40 -3.51 -13.59
N LEU A 400 16.55 -2.21 -13.90
CA LEU A 400 17.39 -1.73 -15.00
C LEU A 400 18.85 -2.21 -14.84
N LYS A 401 19.41 -2.08 -13.62
CA LYS A 401 20.75 -2.60 -13.33
C LYS A 401 20.85 -4.10 -13.55
N PHE A 402 19.92 -4.91 -13.03
CA PHE A 402 19.95 -6.37 -13.22
C PHE A 402 19.84 -6.78 -14.69
N ILE A 403 18.98 -6.10 -15.45
CA ILE A 403 18.77 -6.37 -16.87
C ILE A 403 20.01 -6.02 -17.70
N ASN A 404 20.73 -4.94 -17.37
CA ASN A 404 21.94 -4.53 -18.10
C ASN A 404 23.21 -5.26 -17.61
N ASP A 405 23.43 -5.38 -16.30
CA ASP A 405 24.66 -5.94 -15.73
C ASP A 405 24.68 -7.48 -15.76
N GLU A 406 23.55 -8.13 -15.51
CA GLU A 406 23.45 -9.60 -15.46
C GLU A 406 22.79 -10.18 -16.71
N VAL A 407 21.60 -9.76 -17.12
CA VAL A 407 20.91 -10.41 -18.25
C VAL A 407 21.59 -10.11 -19.59
N TYR A 408 21.87 -8.84 -19.91
CA TYR A 408 22.56 -8.46 -21.15
C TYR A 408 24.00 -9.00 -21.17
N GLY A 409 24.74 -8.88 -20.06
CA GLY A 409 26.11 -9.40 -19.95
C GLY A 409 26.19 -10.93 -20.06
N ASP A 410 25.26 -11.68 -19.47
CA ASP A 410 25.28 -13.15 -19.55
C ASP A 410 24.86 -13.68 -20.94
N LEU A 411 24.14 -12.88 -21.73
CA LEU A 411 23.83 -13.18 -23.14
C LEU A 411 25.07 -13.16 -24.06
N GLU A 412 26.24 -12.75 -23.57
CA GLU A 412 27.52 -12.95 -24.26
C GLU A 412 28.01 -14.41 -24.19
N VAL A 413 27.61 -15.16 -23.16
CA VAL A 413 28.09 -16.54 -22.90
C VAL A 413 27.26 -17.61 -23.64
N LEU A 414 26.28 -17.21 -24.45
CA LEU A 414 25.33 -18.13 -25.11
C LEU A 414 25.62 -18.40 -26.60
N GLU A 415 26.50 -17.63 -27.24
CA GLU A 415 27.02 -17.84 -28.61
C GLU A 415 25.99 -18.14 -29.74
N ASP A 416 24.69 -17.86 -29.52
CA ASP A 416 23.61 -18.11 -30.47
C ASP A 416 23.14 -16.82 -31.19
N ARG A 417 22.71 -16.96 -32.45
CA ARG A 417 22.08 -15.91 -33.27
C ARG A 417 20.78 -15.36 -32.67
N GLN A 418 20.18 -16.05 -31.70
CA GLN A 418 19.06 -15.50 -30.93
C GLN A 418 19.49 -14.48 -29.88
N ALA A 419 20.72 -14.56 -29.36
CA ALA A 419 21.22 -13.66 -28.32
C ALA A 419 21.24 -12.20 -28.80
N ASP A 420 21.66 -11.93 -30.04
CA ASP A 420 21.65 -10.57 -30.62
C ASP A 420 20.24 -9.97 -30.69
N LYS A 421 19.24 -10.77 -31.12
CA LYS A 421 17.84 -10.34 -31.13
C LYS A 421 17.30 -10.07 -29.73
N ILE A 422 17.66 -10.92 -28.76
CA ILE A 422 17.29 -10.74 -27.35
C ILE A 422 17.93 -9.47 -26.79
N ARG A 423 19.19 -9.15 -27.12
CA ARG A 423 19.87 -7.92 -26.72
C ARG A 423 19.16 -6.67 -27.22
N VAL A 424 18.67 -6.65 -28.47
CA VAL A 424 17.85 -5.54 -28.99
C VAL A 424 16.56 -5.38 -28.17
N HIS A 425 15.86 -6.47 -27.85
CA HIS A 425 14.66 -6.43 -27.01
C HIS A 425 14.95 -5.96 -25.57
N VAL A 426 16.14 -6.29 -25.04
CA VAL A 426 16.62 -5.82 -23.73
C VAL A 426 16.92 -4.33 -23.75
N GLN A 427 17.56 -3.81 -24.81
CA GLN A 427 17.86 -2.39 -24.96
C GLN A 427 16.57 -1.55 -25.11
N ASP A 428 15.66 -1.97 -25.99
CA ASP A 428 14.33 -1.36 -26.18
C ASP A 428 13.52 -1.31 -24.87
N PHE A 429 13.61 -2.37 -24.06
CA PHE A 429 13.02 -2.40 -22.72
C PHE A 429 13.72 -1.45 -21.74
N ALA A 430 15.06 -1.45 -21.72
CA ALA A 430 15.87 -0.63 -20.82
C ALA A 430 15.60 0.88 -21.05
N GLU A 431 15.62 1.33 -22.30
CA GLU A 431 15.26 2.70 -22.68
C GLU A 431 13.86 3.09 -22.20
N LYS A 432 12.87 2.22 -22.41
CA LYS A 432 11.47 2.47 -22.00
C LYS A 432 11.26 2.42 -20.49
N VAL A 433 12.13 1.75 -19.73
CA VAL A 433 12.14 1.79 -18.26
C VAL A 433 12.82 3.06 -17.75
N THR A 434 13.86 3.57 -18.42
CA THR A 434 14.48 4.87 -18.10
C THR A 434 13.45 6.00 -18.20
N LEU A 435 12.63 6.05 -19.25
CA LEU A 435 11.54 7.04 -19.37
C LEU A 435 10.53 6.98 -18.20
N VAL A 436 10.26 5.79 -17.65
CA VAL A 436 9.37 5.60 -16.47
C VAL A 436 10.06 5.99 -15.16
N ILE A 437 11.39 5.90 -15.11
CA ILE A 437 12.21 6.39 -13.99
C ILE A 437 12.23 7.92 -14.00
N GLU A 438 12.44 8.54 -15.17
CA GLU A 438 12.40 9.99 -15.37
C GLU A 438 11.03 10.59 -15.00
N GLU A 439 9.93 10.00 -15.46
CA GLU A 439 8.57 10.45 -15.11
C GLU A 439 8.29 10.36 -13.59
N LEU A 440 8.86 9.36 -12.89
CA LEU A 440 8.78 9.28 -11.43
C LEU A 440 9.67 10.29 -10.70
N GLU A 441 10.79 10.70 -11.30
CA GLU A 441 11.70 11.72 -10.76
C GLU A 441 11.04 13.11 -10.85
N ASP A 442 10.47 13.47 -12.01
CA ASP A 442 9.70 14.73 -12.19
C ASP A 442 8.53 14.84 -11.19
N LEU A 443 7.83 13.74 -10.93
CA LEU A 443 6.72 13.70 -9.97
C LEU A 443 7.19 13.81 -8.51
N LEU A 444 8.37 13.28 -8.18
CA LEU A 444 8.99 13.44 -6.86
C LEU A 444 9.46 14.88 -6.64
N ASP A 445 10.10 15.50 -7.63
CA ASP A 445 10.51 16.92 -7.54
C ASP A 445 9.32 17.87 -7.43
N ARG A 446 8.21 17.60 -8.15
CA ARG A 446 6.94 18.32 -7.94
C ARG A 446 6.41 18.14 -6.52
N ALA A 447 6.52 16.93 -5.94
CA ALA A 447 6.12 16.70 -4.56
C ALA A 447 6.99 17.50 -3.56
N LEU A 448 8.32 17.51 -3.74
CA LEU A 448 9.25 18.28 -2.90
C LEU A 448 9.02 19.80 -3.00
N ALA A 449 8.60 20.31 -4.17
CA ALA A 449 8.15 21.70 -4.30
C ALA A 449 6.89 21.98 -3.48
N LEU A 450 5.94 21.03 -3.43
CA LEU A 450 4.72 21.12 -2.63
C LEU A 450 4.99 21.03 -1.12
N ASP A 451 5.95 20.21 -0.65
CA ASP A 451 6.45 20.23 0.75
C ASP A 451 6.92 21.64 1.15
N LYS A 452 7.73 22.26 0.29
CA LYS A 452 8.31 23.59 0.53
C LYS A 452 7.22 24.67 0.56
N LEU A 453 6.24 24.60 -0.34
CA LEU A 453 5.09 25.50 -0.35
C LEU A 453 4.23 25.34 0.92
N ALA A 454 3.92 24.10 1.30
CA ALA A 454 3.15 23.80 2.50
C ALA A 454 3.87 24.32 3.76
N LYS A 455 5.14 23.97 3.96
CA LYS A 455 5.92 24.39 5.12
C LYS A 455 6.05 25.91 5.24
N ASN A 456 6.19 26.63 4.11
CA ASN A 456 6.20 28.08 4.09
C ASN A 456 4.84 28.67 4.54
N ARG A 457 3.73 28.10 4.05
CA ARG A 457 2.37 28.50 4.44
C ARG A 457 2.09 28.20 5.91
N GLU A 458 2.54 27.05 6.41
CA GLU A 458 2.39 26.63 7.82
C GLU A 458 3.06 27.64 8.78
N VAL A 459 4.34 27.95 8.52
CA VAL A 459 5.12 28.91 9.32
C VAL A 459 4.52 30.31 9.26
N TYR A 460 3.94 30.70 8.13
CA TYR A 460 3.25 31.98 7.99
C TYR A 460 1.94 32.02 8.80
N ILE A 461 1.10 30.99 8.72
CA ILE A 461 -0.16 30.88 9.47
C ILE A 461 0.11 30.82 10.98
N GLN A 462 1.14 30.09 11.43
CA GLN A 462 1.57 30.07 12.84
C GLN A 462 2.03 31.45 13.35
N ARG A 463 2.70 32.24 12.51
CA ARG A 463 3.08 33.62 12.84
C ARG A 463 1.88 34.55 12.96
N LEU A 464 0.89 34.43 12.08
CA LEU A 464 -0.37 35.17 12.20
C LEU A 464 -1.11 34.79 13.50
N GLN A 465 -1.22 33.51 13.83
CA GLN A 465 -1.81 33.07 15.11
C GLN A 465 -1.11 33.68 16.32
N ALA A 466 0.23 33.66 16.35
CA ALA A 466 1.00 34.27 17.43
C ALA A 466 0.81 35.80 17.52
N HIS A 467 0.68 36.48 16.38
CA HIS A 467 0.38 37.91 16.34
C HIS A 467 -1.01 38.24 16.89
N HIS A 468 -2.05 37.52 16.45
CA HIS A 468 -3.43 37.71 16.90
C HIS A 468 -3.57 37.40 18.39
N ALA A 469 -2.97 36.32 18.87
CA ALA A 469 -2.92 35.99 20.31
C ALA A 469 -2.20 37.08 21.12
N SER A 470 -1.12 37.66 20.59
CA SER A 470 -0.43 38.79 21.24
C SER A 470 -1.30 40.05 21.29
N GLN A 471 -2.02 40.38 20.22
CA GLN A 471 -2.96 41.51 20.20
C GLN A 471 -4.12 41.32 21.19
N GLN A 472 -4.74 40.12 21.20
CA GLN A 472 -5.78 39.78 22.19
C GLN A 472 -5.25 39.83 23.62
N THR A 473 -4.01 39.39 23.86
CA THR A 473 -3.39 39.48 25.20
C THR A 473 -3.16 40.94 25.61
N LYS A 474 -2.80 41.83 24.67
CA LYS A 474 -2.67 43.27 24.94
C LYS A 474 -4.00 43.92 25.29
N THR A 475 -5.04 43.72 24.49
CA THR A 475 -6.36 44.33 24.77
C THR A 475 -6.98 43.78 26.06
N ILE A 476 -6.79 42.49 26.36
CA ILE A 476 -7.18 41.92 27.67
C ILE A 476 -6.38 42.56 28.81
N ALA A 477 -5.07 42.78 28.65
CA ALA A 477 -4.24 43.43 29.68
C ALA A 477 -4.60 44.91 29.88
N GLU A 478 -4.95 45.63 28.82
CA GLU A 478 -5.43 47.02 28.84
C GLU A 478 -6.77 47.10 29.59
N LEU A 479 -7.77 46.29 29.21
CA LEU A 479 -9.05 46.21 29.92
C LEU A 479 -8.88 45.78 31.39
N THR A 480 -7.98 44.83 31.68
CA THR A 480 -7.68 44.41 33.07
C THR A 480 -7.03 45.54 33.87
N ALA A 481 -6.25 46.42 33.24
CA ALA A 481 -5.66 47.59 33.88
C ALA A 481 -6.73 48.68 34.15
N GLU A 482 -7.67 48.89 33.22
CA GLU A 482 -8.83 49.76 33.40
C GLU A 482 -9.73 49.27 34.54
N ASP A 483 -10.13 48.00 34.53
CA ASP A 483 -10.89 47.35 35.62
C ASP A 483 -10.15 47.45 36.96
N SER A 484 -8.83 47.22 36.98
CA SER A 484 -8.00 47.39 38.18
C SER A 484 -8.00 48.85 38.69
N SER A 485 -8.14 49.83 37.80
CA SER A 485 -8.24 51.24 38.18
C SER A 485 -9.63 51.59 38.72
N ALA A 486 -10.70 51.11 38.07
CA ALA A 486 -12.08 51.30 38.48
C ALA A 486 -12.37 50.63 39.83
N MET A 487 -11.88 49.40 40.03
CA MET A 487 -12.01 48.67 41.29
C MET A 487 -11.29 49.37 42.46
N LYS A 488 -10.16 50.05 42.21
CA LYS A 488 -9.48 50.88 43.23
C LYS A 488 -10.31 52.12 43.58
N GLN A 489 -10.89 52.80 42.59
CA GLN A 489 -11.79 53.95 42.84
C GLN A 489 -13.02 53.53 43.65
N LEU A 490 -13.68 52.44 43.24
CA LEU A 490 -14.87 51.92 43.90
C LEU A 490 -14.58 51.44 45.33
N SER A 491 -13.42 50.81 45.55
CA SER A 491 -12.93 50.45 46.89
C SER A 491 -12.63 51.67 47.77
N PHE A 492 -12.09 52.75 47.20
CA PHE A 492 -11.81 54.00 47.93
C PHE A 492 -13.10 54.72 48.33
N ILE A 493 -14.08 54.80 47.41
CA ILE A 493 -15.43 55.33 47.69
C ILE A 493 -16.11 54.51 48.80
N ALA A 494 -16.05 53.18 48.71
CA ALA A 494 -16.58 52.30 49.74
C ALA A 494 -15.90 52.51 51.10
N LEU A 495 -14.56 52.59 51.14
CA LEU A 495 -13.79 52.78 52.38
C LEU A 495 -14.12 54.09 53.11
N ILE A 496 -14.54 55.14 52.40
CA ILE A 496 -15.03 56.39 52.99
C ILE A 496 -16.51 56.25 53.41
N LEU A 497 -17.37 55.71 52.54
CA LEU A 497 -18.82 55.74 52.75
C LEU A 497 -19.34 54.66 53.72
N LEU A 498 -18.73 53.47 53.81
CA LEU A 498 -19.18 52.39 54.70
C LEU A 498 -19.10 52.79 56.19
N PRO A 499 -17.98 53.36 56.71
CA PRO A 499 -17.94 53.86 58.08
C PRO A 499 -18.97 54.96 58.34
N VAL A 500 -19.19 55.85 57.36
CA VAL A 500 -20.16 56.96 57.47
C VAL A 500 -21.61 56.45 57.47
N THR A 501 -21.97 55.47 56.64
CA THR A 501 -23.33 54.88 56.66
C THR A 501 -23.56 54.01 57.88
N VAL A 502 -22.55 53.29 58.40
CA VAL A 502 -22.64 52.57 59.68
C VAL A 502 -22.86 53.56 60.84
N VAL A 503 -22.08 54.63 60.94
CA VAL A 503 -22.29 55.66 61.99
C VAL A 503 -23.65 56.35 61.83
N SER A 504 -24.06 56.68 60.60
CA SER A 504 -25.37 57.28 60.33
C SER A 504 -26.52 56.33 60.73
N ALA A 505 -26.42 55.05 60.43
CA ALA A 505 -27.42 54.05 60.83
C ALA A 505 -27.47 53.84 62.35
N VAL A 506 -26.31 53.83 63.03
CA VAL A 506 -26.22 53.74 64.51
C VAL A 506 -26.79 54.99 65.20
N LEU A 507 -26.62 56.17 64.61
CA LEU A 507 -27.20 57.43 65.12
C LEU A 507 -28.69 57.62 64.74
N SER A 508 -29.17 56.93 63.69
CA SER A 508 -30.56 56.98 63.23
C SER A 508 -31.42 55.83 63.75
N THR A 509 -30.84 54.89 64.52
CA THR A 509 -31.57 53.83 65.21
C THR A 509 -31.79 54.21 66.67
N ASP A 510 -33.00 53.99 67.17
CA ASP A 510 -33.42 54.42 68.50
C ASP A 510 -32.92 53.43 69.56
N ILE A 511 -31.69 53.62 70.02
CA ILE A 511 -31.00 52.69 70.94
C ILE A 511 -31.57 52.85 72.36
N VAL A 512 -32.61 52.07 72.65
CA VAL A 512 -33.18 51.93 74.00
C VAL A 512 -32.10 51.35 74.95
N LYS A 513 -31.52 52.23 75.77
CA LYS A 513 -30.58 51.85 76.82
C LYS A 513 -31.29 51.12 77.96
N PHE A 514 -31.19 49.79 77.98
CA PHE A 514 -31.47 48.98 79.17
C PHE A 514 -30.31 49.09 80.19
N GLN A 515 -30.13 50.29 80.76
CA GLN A 515 -29.14 50.58 81.81
C GLN A 515 -29.78 51.08 83.12
N ASP A 516 -30.98 50.59 83.47
CA ASP A 516 -31.64 50.85 84.76
C ASP A 516 -32.55 49.68 85.20
N LEU A 517 -31.94 48.50 85.37
CA LEU A 517 -32.60 47.30 85.95
C LEU A 517 -31.74 46.66 87.07
N ALA A 518 -30.76 47.40 87.61
CA ALA A 518 -29.80 46.90 88.59
C ALA A 518 -29.42 47.98 89.63
N SER A 519 -30.40 48.77 90.10
CA SER A 519 -30.18 49.92 90.99
C SER A 519 -31.14 49.97 92.21
N GLU A 520 -32.06 49.01 92.37
CA GLU A 520 -33.04 49.00 93.49
C GLU A 520 -32.48 48.38 94.79
N ASN A 521 -31.31 47.73 94.76
CA ASN A 521 -30.77 46.93 95.88
C ASN A 521 -29.29 47.22 96.23
N GLU A 522 -28.87 48.48 96.43
CA GLU A 522 -27.68 48.74 97.29
C GLU A 522 -27.61 50.13 97.94
N LYS A 523 -28.67 50.50 98.67
CA LYS A 523 -28.71 51.75 99.46
C LYS A 523 -27.94 51.63 100.79
N LYS A 524 -26.61 51.41 100.77
CA LYS A 524 -25.78 51.42 101.99
C LYS A 524 -24.27 51.63 101.77
N VAL A 525 -23.65 52.22 102.79
CA VAL A 525 -22.20 52.46 103.00
C VAL A 525 -21.55 53.56 102.15
N SER A 526 -21.32 54.68 102.80
CA SER A 526 -20.41 55.76 102.44
C SER A 526 -18.93 55.41 102.71
N GLY A 527 -17.98 55.97 101.97
CA GLY A 527 -16.58 56.01 102.40
C GLY A 527 -15.59 56.37 101.28
N SER A 528 -14.93 57.53 101.39
CA SER A 528 -13.89 58.00 100.46
C SER A 528 -12.52 57.39 100.75
N THR A 529 -11.63 57.38 99.74
CA THR A 529 -10.14 57.28 99.83
C THR A 529 -9.55 55.98 100.41
N SER A 530 -8.43 55.41 99.96
CA SER A 530 -7.46 55.73 98.88
C SER A 530 -6.78 54.39 98.42
N GLU A 531 -5.70 54.26 97.63
CA GLU A 531 -4.66 55.21 97.16
C GLU A 531 -4.10 54.88 95.76
N SER A 532 -2.90 54.28 95.62
CA SER A 532 -2.17 54.11 94.35
C SER A 532 -1.41 52.80 94.22
N ALA A 533 -1.39 52.22 93.02
CA ALA A 533 -0.31 51.37 92.47
C ALA A 533 -0.36 51.42 90.93
#